data_AF-A0A142VDC5-F1
#
_entry.id   AF-A0A142VDC5-F1
#
_cell.length_a   1.000
_cell.length_b   1.000
_cell.length_c   1.000
_cell.angle_alpha   90.00
_cell.angle_beta   90.00
_cell.angle_gamma   90.00
#
_symmetry.space_group_name_H-M   'P 1'
#
loop_
_entity.id
_entity.type
_entity.pdbx_description
1 polymer ?
#
loop_
_entity_poly.entity_id
_entity_poly.type
_entity_poly.pdbx_seq_one_letter_code
_entity_poly.pdbx_strand_id
1 'polypeptide(L)'
;MDDLIFPFGQKIKSLWQVVRAPRKVFILGVYASAVHAKWLNAKGKVLANALAVASEQYIFWRGENAEEIISRIPLPEGAGGLISAGEKFNRPSGRALDKYPSTTANRNYEWR
;
A
#
# COMPACT_ATOMS: atom_id res chain seq x y z
N MET A 1 6.98 -6.79 -24.09
CA MET A 1 6.02 -6.06 -23.24
C MET A 1 6.83 -4.95 -22.61
N ASP A 2 6.46 -3.71 -22.85
CA ASP A 2 7.11 -2.57 -22.19
C ASP A 2 6.98 -2.73 -20.67
N ASP A 3 8.05 -2.42 -19.94
CA ASP A 3 8.01 -2.43 -18.48
C ASP A 3 6.90 -1.47 -18.03
N LEU A 4 5.83 -2.00 -17.43
CA LEU A 4 4.76 -1.16 -16.90
C LEU A 4 5.31 -0.38 -15.70
N ILE A 5 5.27 0.95 -15.78
CA ILE A 5 5.76 1.86 -14.75
C ILE A 5 4.56 2.48 -14.02
N PHE A 6 4.53 2.31 -12.70
CA PHE A 6 3.61 3.02 -11.81
C PHE A 6 3.94 4.52 -11.84
N PRO A 7 2.96 5.44 -11.62
CA PRO A 7 3.28 6.85 -11.42
C PRO A 7 4.47 7.00 -10.45
N PHE A 8 5.46 7.84 -10.81
CA PHE A 8 6.74 8.00 -10.10
C PHE A 8 7.83 6.92 -10.32
N GLY A 9 7.78 6.16 -11.42
CA GLY A 9 8.98 5.47 -11.93
C GLY A 9 9.22 4.05 -11.38
N GLN A 10 8.37 3.57 -10.47
CA GLN A 10 8.47 2.20 -9.95
C GLN A 10 7.94 1.18 -10.96
N LYS A 11 8.68 0.09 -11.19
CA LYS A 11 8.19 -1.02 -12.02
C LYS A 11 7.00 -1.70 -11.33
N ILE A 12 5.91 -1.90 -12.08
CA ILE A 12 4.78 -2.71 -11.62
C ILE A 12 5.23 -4.16 -11.51
N LYS A 13 4.97 -4.77 -10.36
CA LYS A 13 5.27 -6.18 -10.09
C LYS A 13 3.98 -6.93 -9.81
N SER A 14 3.88 -8.14 -10.36
CA SER A 14 2.83 -9.07 -9.95
C SER A 14 3.09 -9.51 -8.51
N LEU A 15 2.11 -9.30 -7.64
CA LEU A 15 2.15 -9.77 -6.26
C LEU A 15 1.39 -11.08 -6.15
N TRP A 16 1.94 -11.99 -5.35
CA TRP A 16 1.34 -13.29 -5.09
C TRP A 16 1.14 -13.47 -3.61
N GLN A 17 0.05 -14.14 -3.24
CA GLN A 17 -0.11 -14.60 -1.87
C GLN A 17 0.98 -15.64 -1.56
N VAL A 18 1.80 -15.34 -0.54
CA VAL A 18 2.93 -16.18 -0.13
C VAL A 18 2.44 -17.55 0.36
N VAL A 19 1.30 -17.58 1.07
CA VAL A 19 0.74 -18.82 1.61
C VAL A 19 -0.51 -19.24 0.83
N ARG A 20 -0.46 -20.43 0.20
CA ARG A 20 -1.54 -20.95 -0.66
C ARG A 20 -2.24 -22.21 -0.13
N ALA A 21 -1.93 -22.62 1.10
CA ALA A 21 -2.60 -23.75 1.74
C ALA A 21 -4.11 -23.47 1.92
N PRO A 22 -4.97 -24.50 1.91
CA PRO A 22 -6.41 -24.34 2.17
C PRO A 22 -6.64 -23.55 3.46
N ARG A 23 -7.49 -22.52 3.38
CA ARG A 23 -7.89 -21.69 4.51
C ARG A 23 -9.39 -21.81 4.72
N LYS A 24 -9.82 -21.65 5.97
CA LYS A 24 -11.25 -21.66 6.34
C LYS A 24 -12.02 -20.46 5.77
N VAL A 25 -11.31 -19.41 5.38
CA VAL A 25 -11.88 -18.15 4.87
C VAL A 25 -11.13 -17.74 3.62
N PHE A 26 -11.89 -17.25 2.63
CA PHE A 26 -11.40 -16.63 1.42
C PHE A 26 -11.91 -15.18 1.38
N ILE A 27 -11.06 -14.23 0.97
CA ILE A 27 -11.39 -12.80 0.92
C ILE A 27 -11.42 -12.37 -0.54
N LEU A 28 -12.58 -11.90 -1.01
CA LEU A 28 -12.78 -11.40 -2.37
C LEU A 28 -12.74 -9.86 -2.37
N GLY A 29 -12.15 -9.25 -3.39
CA GLY A 29 -12.15 -7.78 -3.56
C GLY A 29 -11.10 -7.04 -2.74
N VAL A 30 -9.96 -7.67 -2.42
CA VAL A 30 -8.86 -6.97 -1.76
C VAL A 30 -8.20 -6.03 -2.77
N TYR A 31 -8.43 -4.73 -2.62
CA TYR A 31 -7.69 -3.72 -3.38
C TYR A 31 -6.26 -3.67 -2.85
N ALA A 32 -5.27 -3.83 -3.73
CA ALA A 32 -3.87 -3.62 -3.36
C ALA A 32 -3.72 -2.16 -2.93
N SER A 33 -3.46 -1.95 -1.64
CA SER A 33 -3.20 -0.62 -1.10
C SER A 33 -1.82 -0.14 -1.57
N ALA A 34 -1.44 1.07 -1.17
CA ALA A 34 -0.19 1.71 -1.57
C ALA A 34 0.69 2.00 -0.36
N VAL A 35 1.99 2.15 -0.62
CA VAL A 35 2.91 2.87 0.25
C VAL A 35 2.65 4.36 0.06
N HIS A 36 2.37 5.03 1.17
CA HIS A 36 2.06 6.45 1.24
C HIS A 36 3.23 7.25 1.80
N ALA A 37 3.53 8.37 1.17
CA ALA A 37 4.53 9.34 1.62
C ALA A 37 3.90 10.72 1.84
N LYS A 38 4.45 11.52 2.76
CA LYS A 38 4.24 12.97 2.73
C LYS A 38 5.11 13.54 1.62
N TRP A 39 4.53 14.45 0.85
CA TRP A 39 5.27 15.22 -0.13
C TRP A 39 5.66 16.57 0.44
N LEU A 40 6.95 16.87 0.43
CA LEU A 40 7.52 18.14 0.85
C LEU A 40 7.97 18.92 -0.38
N ASN A 41 7.76 20.23 -0.39
CA ASN A 41 8.41 21.08 -1.38
C ASN A 41 9.91 21.27 -1.06
N ALA A 42 10.64 21.94 -1.95
CA ALA A 42 12.07 22.25 -1.77
C ALA A 42 12.42 23.04 -0.49
N LYS A 43 11.44 23.67 0.16
CA LYS A 43 11.61 24.42 1.43
C LYS A 43 11.16 23.61 2.65
N GLY A 44 10.84 22.33 2.50
CA GLY A 44 10.38 21.45 3.58
C GLY A 44 8.91 21.61 3.97
N LYS A 45 8.12 22.43 3.27
CA LYS A 45 6.67 22.55 3.52
C LYS A 45 5.95 21.32 2.99
N VAL A 46 5.10 20.72 3.82
CA VAL A 46 4.21 19.63 3.41
C VAL A 46 3.20 20.14 2.37
N LEU A 47 3.25 19.56 1.17
CA LEU A 47 2.30 19.76 0.07
C LEU A 47 1.18 18.72 0.09
N ALA A 48 1.50 17.47 0.47
CA ALA A 48 0.53 16.39 0.61
C ALA A 48 0.86 15.54 1.84
N ASN A 49 -0.17 15.17 2.62
CA ASN A 49 0.01 14.38 3.84
C ASN A 49 0.17 12.88 3.58
N ALA A 50 -0.41 12.38 2.49
CA ALA A 50 -0.36 10.98 2.09
C ALA A 50 -0.56 10.88 0.58
N LEU A 51 0.53 10.76 -0.16
CA LEU A 51 0.58 10.49 -1.58
C LEU A 51 0.93 9.02 -1.78
N ALA A 52 0.16 8.30 -2.58
CA ALA A 52 0.50 6.94 -2.99
C ALA A 52 1.71 6.98 -3.94
N VAL A 53 2.81 6.34 -3.54
CA VAL A 53 4.11 6.44 -4.25
C VAL A 53 4.69 5.09 -4.66
N ALA A 54 4.20 3.99 -4.09
CA ALA A 54 4.54 2.63 -4.53
C ALA A 54 3.43 1.65 -4.15
N SER A 55 3.45 0.45 -4.72
CA SER A 55 2.59 -0.65 -4.29
C SER A 55 3.06 -1.24 -2.96
N GLU A 56 2.13 -1.78 -2.17
CA GLU A 56 2.48 -2.66 -1.04
C GLU A 56 3.40 -3.81 -1.49
N GLN A 57 4.27 -4.31 -0.60
CA GLN A 57 5.19 -5.40 -0.93
C GLN A 57 4.48 -6.76 -1.04
N TYR A 58 3.34 -6.93 -0.38
CA TYR A 58 2.47 -8.10 -0.44
C TYR A 58 1.05 -7.71 0.01
N ILE A 59 0.05 -8.55 -0.31
CA ILE A 59 -1.34 -8.30 0.08
C ILE A 59 -1.46 -8.31 1.62
N PHE A 60 -2.04 -7.25 2.20
CA PHE A 60 -2.11 -7.04 3.66
C PHE A 60 -0.75 -6.76 4.30
N TRP A 61 0.08 -5.96 3.63
CA TRP A 61 1.34 -5.46 4.18
C TRP A 61 1.11 -4.68 5.49
N ARG A 62 2.02 -4.84 6.46
CA ARG A 62 1.89 -4.22 7.79
C ARG A 62 2.77 -2.99 7.96
N GLY A 63 3.40 -2.50 6.88
CA GLY A 63 4.16 -1.26 6.92
C GLY A 63 5.66 -1.40 7.05
N GLU A 64 6.16 -2.63 7.08
CA GLU A 64 7.57 -2.89 7.27
C GLU A 64 8.39 -2.20 6.19
N ASN A 65 9.42 -1.45 6.62
CA ASN A 65 10.39 -0.78 5.76
C ASN A 65 9.81 0.30 4.84
N ALA A 66 8.70 0.94 5.20
CA ALA A 66 8.10 2.02 4.40
C ALA A 66 9.10 3.14 4.05
N GLU A 67 9.95 3.55 4.99
CA GLU A 67 10.99 4.58 4.76
C GLU A 67 12.03 4.15 3.73
N GLU A 68 12.48 2.89 3.78
CA GLU A 68 13.43 2.31 2.83
C GLU A 68 12.83 2.19 1.42
N ILE A 69 11.54 1.86 1.32
CA ILE A 69 10.84 1.82 0.04
C ILE A 69 10.77 3.22 -0.57
N ILE A 70 10.41 4.22 0.25
CA ILE A 70 10.27 5.62 -0.19
C ILE A 70 11.62 6.22 -0.58
N SER A 71 12.70 5.93 0.14
CA SER A 71 14.03 6.48 -0.15
C SER A 71 14.62 6.00 -1.49
N ARG A 72 14.09 4.90 -2.04
CA ARG A 72 14.48 4.35 -3.34
C ARG A 72 13.72 4.96 -4.52
N ILE A 73 12.74 5.82 -4.27
CA ILE A 73 11.92 6.42 -5.32
C ILE A 73 12.71 7.59 -5.94
N PRO A 74 13.02 7.55 -7.24
CA PRO A 74 13.70 8.64 -7.90
C PRO A 74 12.78 9.86 -7.94
N LEU A 75 13.27 11.00 -7.47
CA LEU A 75 12.56 12.26 -7.53
C LEU A 75 13.13 13.14 -8.65
N PRO A 76 12.29 13.71 -9.51
CA PRO A 76 12.75 14.67 -10.49
C PRO A 76 13.30 15.92 -9.80
N GLU A 77 14.27 16.57 -10.45
CA GLU A 77 14.86 17.80 -9.93
C GLU A 77 13.79 18.85 -9.65
N GLY A 78 13.91 19.55 -8.51
CA GLY A 78 12.95 20.57 -8.09
C GLY A 78 11.63 20.05 -7.51
N ALA A 79 11.37 18.74 -7.55
CA ALA A 79 10.13 18.16 -7.00
C ALA A 79 10.07 18.19 -5.46
N GLY A 80 11.17 18.49 -4.76
CA GLY A 80 11.24 18.47 -3.30
C GLY A 80 11.58 17.08 -2.76
N GLY A 81 10.84 16.59 -1.76
CA GLY A 81 11.19 15.38 -1.02
C GLY A 81 9.98 14.52 -0.61
N LEU A 82 10.23 13.22 -0.41
CA LEU A 82 9.26 12.28 0.14
C LEU A 82 9.74 11.76 1.49
N ILE A 83 8.85 11.73 2.47
CA ILE A 83 9.08 11.08 3.77
C ILE A 83 7.90 10.16 4.09
N SER A 84 8.07 9.16 4.96
CA SER A 84 6.98 8.26 5.34
C SER A 84 5.76 9.04 5.85
N ALA A 85 4.57 8.67 5.37
CA ALA A 85 3.32 9.23 5.90
C ALA A 85 3.01 8.75 7.33
N GLY A 86 3.73 7.73 7.81
CA GLY A 86 3.59 7.12 9.12
C GLY A 86 2.62 5.94 9.13
N GLU A 87 2.58 5.24 10.26
CA GLU A 87 1.83 3.98 10.40
C GLU A 87 0.33 4.10 10.15
N LYS A 88 -0.25 5.29 10.37
CA LYS A 88 -1.67 5.53 10.09
C LYS A 88 -2.03 5.25 8.63
N PHE A 89 -1.08 5.43 7.71
CA PHE A 89 -1.28 5.23 6.27
C PHE A 89 -0.63 3.95 5.75
N ASN A 90 0.53 3.57 6.29
CA ASN A 90 1.34 2.44 5.82
C ASN A 90 1.19 1.18 6.68
N ARG A 91 -0.02 0.77 7.08
CA ARG A 91 -0.25 -0.37 8.00
C ARG A 91 -1.70 -0.87 8.11
N PRO A 92 -2.75 -0.05 7.84
CA PRO A 92 -4.13 -0.45 8.14
C PRO A 92 -4.57 -1.76 7.49
N SER A 93 -4.12 -2.06 6.27
CA SER A 93 -4.45 -3.28 5.53
C SER A 93 -4.04 -4.53 6.31
N GLY A 94 -2.77 -4.63 6.72
CA GLY A 94 -2.25 -5.75 7.50
C GLY A 94 -2.91 -5.95 8.87
N ARG A 95 -3.33 -4.86 9.54
CA ARG A 95 -4.03 -4.94 10.84
C ARG A 95 -5.52 -5.22 10.74
N ALA A 96 -6.14 -4.93 9.60
CA ALA A 96 -7.57 -5.18 9.40
C ALA A 96 -7.92 -6.66 9.59
N LEU A 97 -7.01 -7.57 9.19
CA LEU A 97 -7.18 -9.01 9.41
C LEU A 97 -7.18 -9.42 10.89
N ASP A 98 -6.38 -8.74 11.72
CA ASP A 98 -6.31 -9.03 13.15
C ASP A 98 -7.54 -8.50 13.88
N LYS A 99 -8.02 -7.32 13.48
CA LYS A 99 -9.14 -6.62 14.13
C LYS A 99 -10.51 -7.09 13.64
N TYR A 100 -10.61 -7.44 12.37
CA TYR A 100 -11.80 -7.96 11.72
C TYR A 100 -11.51 -9.35 11.18
N PRO A 101 -11.32 -10.36 12.04
CA PRO A 101 -11.25 -11.74 11.61
C PRO A 101 -12.60 -12.12 11.00
N SER A 102 -12.77 -11.92 9.70
CA SER A 102 -13.88 -12.40 8.87
C SER A 102 -15.33 -11.97 9.21
N THR A 103 -15.58 -11.03 10.13
CA THR A 103 -16.97 -10.70 10.53
C THR A 103 -17.72 -9.76 9.59
N THR A 104 -17.12 -9.33 8.47
CA THR A 104 -17.82 -8.48 7.46
C THR A 104 -17.87 -9.09 6.07
N ALA A 105 -17.79 -10.42 5.94
CA ALA A 105 -18.52 -11.08 4.86
C ALA A 105 -19.97 -11.20 5.34
N ASN A 106 -20.82 -10.28 4.88
CA ASN A 106 -22.23 -10.16 5.21
C ASN A 106 -22.93 -11.46 5.63
N ARG A 107 -23.35 -11.55 6.90
CA ARG A 107 -24.45 -12.46 7.29
C ARG A 107 -25.84 -11.95 6.87
N ASN A 108 -25.91 -10.79 6.21
CA ASN A 108 -27.17 -10.09 5.91
C ASN A 108 -27.52 -9.98 4.41
N TYR A 109 -26.82 -10.69 3.52
CA TYR A 109 -27.36 -10.91 2.17
C TYR A 109 -27.92 -12.33 2.12
N GLU A 110 -29.18 -12.46 2.54
CA GLU A 110 -30.03 -13.56 2.11
C GLU A 110 -30.17 -13.45 0.59
N TRP A 111 -29.61 -14.41 -0.14
CA TRP A 111 -29.94 -14.61 -1.54
C TRP A 111 -31.37 -15.17 -1.60
N ARG A 112 -32.33 -14.29 -1.88
CA ARG A 112 -33.59 -14.68 -2.52
C ARG A 112 -33.37 -14.86 -4.01
#